data_AF-A0AAV6J9F4-F1
#
_entry.id   AF-A0AAV6J9F4-F1
#
_cell.length_a   1.000
_cell.length_b   1.000
_cell.length_c   1.000
_cell.angle_alpha   90.00
_cell.angle_beta   90.00
_cell.angle_gamma   90.00
#
_symmetry.space_group_name_H-M   'P 1'
#
loop_
_entity.id
_entity.type
_entity.pdbx_description
1 polymer ?
#
loop_
_entity_poly.entity_id
_entity_poly.type
_entity_poly.pdbx_seq_one_letter_code
_entity_poly.pdbx_strand_id
1 'polypeptide(L)'
;MTPVTVNDANLVVHDSTGNVINAQYVELDNVTSNLRDFYTKAYLGISPGKAPKYWILFQVSLPPLGWNTYFVSKASGKGKRRKSYVTNVDPPQNDTIEIGPGNLKLSFSVASGQLKRMFNSKTGVDIPVQQSYLWYGSSTGDTDDQSSGAYIFRPNGAPPTLVSRSVPIKVVHGSLVDEVHQQFDSWIYQVIRLYRDKEHAEVEFTIGPIPTDDGVGKEVITRMAANMVTEKVFYTDSNGRDFLKRVRDYREDWSLQVNQLVAGNYYPLNLGIFTTDNKSEFSVLVDRAVGGASINDGQVEIMLHRRMLFDDNRGVGEPLDETVCVGETSCEGLTIRGNYYIGIDQLGAGSRWRRTTGQEVYSPLLLAFTHEKQDDWTATHLLKAAAMDPNYTLPPNVALVTLQAGEDAEYSTLAKVELKKVFAGKTIKEVKEMSLSANQEKSQMKKMTWKVEGDNSGEPEAIRGGPVNDSDLVVELGPMEIRTFLLYF
;
A
#
# COMPACT_ATOMS: atom_id res chain seq x y z
N MET A 1 5.99 -0.08 11.89
CA MET A 1 7.24 -0.77 12.29
C MET A 1 8.35 -0.15 11.46
N THR A 2 9.59 -0.07 11.96
CA THR A 2 10.69 0.52 11.18
C THR A 2 11.81 -0.50 10.98
N PRO A 3 12.01 -1.04 9.77
CA PRO A 3 13.14 -1.91 9.46
C PRO A 3 14.39 -1.10 9.10
N VAL A 4 15.54 -1.44 9.68
CA VAL A 4 16.85 -0.82 9.39
C VAL A 4 17.90 -1.91 9.14
N THR A 5 18.73 -1.76 8.12
CA THR A 5 19.79 -2.74 7.82
C THR A 5 20.99 -2.59 8.76
N VAL A 6 21.48 -3.71 9.32
CA VAL A 6 22.61 -3.74 10.26
C VAL A 6 23.53 -4.95 10.00
N ASN A 7 24.78 -4.84 10.46
CA ASN A 7 25.78 -5.92 10.39
C ASN A 7 25.96 -6.68 11.70
N ASP A 8 25.64 -6.05 12.82
CA ASP A 8 25.81 -6.60 14.16
C ASP A 8 24.49 -7.25 14.64
N ALA A 9 24.60 -8.44 15.20
CA ALA A 9 23.47 -9.20 15.73
C ALA A 9 23.24 -8.95 17.24
N ASN A 10 23.98 -8.02 17.84
CA ASN A 10 23.96 -7.73 19.27
C ASN A 10 23.81 -6.22 19.55
N LEU A 11 22.79 -5.62 18.93
CA LEU A 11 22.41 -4.23 19.17
C LEU A 11 21.25 -4.17 20.18
N VAL A 12 21.25 -3.11 20.96
CA VAL A 12 20.15 -2.72 21.85
C VAL A 12 19.58 -1.42 21.31
N VAL A 13 18.26 -1.30 21.37
CA VAL A 13 17.55 -0.10 20.97
C VAL A 13 16.98 0.57 22.21
N HIS A 14 17.33 1.83 22.42
CA HIS A 14 16.77 2.68 23.48
C HIS A 14 15.84 3.72 22.88
N ASP A 15 14.73 3.99 23.55
CA ASP A 15 13.90 5.15 23.24
C ASP A 15 14.50 6.45 23.79
N SER A 16 13.82 7.58 23.52
CA SER A 16 14.21 8.91 23.98
C SER A 16 14.26 9.06 25.51
N THR A 17 13.69 8.12 26.27
CA THR A 17 13.70 8.13 27.74
C THR A 17 14.74 7.17 28.33
N GLY A 18 15.52 6.50 27.47
CA GLY A 18 16.55 5.54 27.86
C GLY A 18 16.02 4.11 28.09
N ASN A 19 14.72 3.86 27.89
CA ASN A 19 14.16 2.52 28.05
C ASN A 19 14.55 1.63 26.88
N VAL A 20 14.90 0.38 27.18
CA VAL A 20 15.17 -0.63 26.15
C VAL A 20 13.84 -1.05 25.52
N ILE A 21 13.74 -0.93 24.20
CA ILE A 21 12.56 -1.38 23.44
C ILE A 21 12.81 -2.74 22.80
N ASN A 22 11.74 -3.53 22.69
CA ASN A 22 11.81 -4.83 22.05
C ASN A 22 12.19 -4.67 20.57
N ALA A 23 13.19 -5.41 20.13
CA ALA A 23 13.65 -5.43 18.75
C ALA A 23 13.73 -6.87 18.24
N GLN A 24 13.43 -7.04 16.95
CA GLN A 24 13.51 -8.31 16.25
C GLN A 24 14.53 -8.21 15.12
N TYR A 25 15.31 -9.27 14.93
CA TYR A 25 16.19 -9.40 13.78
C TYR A 25 15.56 -10.27 12.71
N VAL A 26 15.75 -9.93 11.44
CA VAL A 26 15.41 -10.77 10.28
C VAL A 26 16.65 -10.84 9.40
N GLU A 27 16.99 -12.01 8.89
CA GLU A 27 18.14 -12.17 7.99
C GLU A 27 17.88 -11.49 6.65
N LEU A 28 18.89 -10.86 6.07
CA LEU A 28 18.79 -10.36 4.70
C LEU A 28 18.74 -11.55 3.73
N ASP A 29 17.74 -11.56 2.84
CA ASP A 29 17.61 -12.60 1.83
C ASP A 29 18.51 -12.35 0.60
N ASN A 30 18.72 -13.42 -0.18
CA ASN A 30 19.57 -13.38 -1.35
C ASN A 30 18.97 -12.54 -2.49
N VAL A 31 17.64 -12.50 -2.64
CA VAL A 31 16.98 -11.71 -3.70
C VAL A 31 17.25 -10.22 -3.47
N THR A 32 17.08 -9.74 -2.24
CA THR A 32 17.41 -8.38 -1.84
C THR A 32 18.91 -8.09 -1.97
N SER A 33 19.77 -9.05 -1.63
CA SER A 33 21.23 -8.90 -1.78
C SER A 33 21.65 -8.73 -3.25
N ASN A 34 21.07 -9.53 -4.16
CA ASN A 34 21.33 -9.45 -5.60
C ASN A 34 20.82 -8.14 -6.20
N LEU A 35 19.59 -7.74 -5.85
CA LEU A 35 19.04 -6.44 -6.26
C LEU A 35 19.95 -5.29 -5.80
N ARG A 36 20.42 -5.34 -4.54
CA ARG A 36 21.33 -4.33 -4.01
C ARG A 36 22.59 -4.24 -4.85
N ASP A 37 23.23 -5.36 -5.17
CA ASP A 37 24.47 -5.37 -5.94
C ASP A 37 24.30 -4.72 -7.32
N PHE A 38 23.28 -5.16 -8.06
CA PHE A 38 23.02 -4.67 -9.41
C PHE A 38 22.54 -3.20 -9.42
N TYR A 39 21.47 -2.90 -8.69
CA TYR A 39 20.82 -1.58 -8.75
C TYR A 39 21.61 -0.48 -8.04
N THR A 40 22.40 -0.78 -7.00
CA THR A 40 23.28 0.25 -6.42
C THR A 40 24.32 0.71 -7.45
N LYS A 41 24.88 -0.23 -8.22
CA LYS A 41 25.83 0.11 -9.28
C LYS A 41 25.15 0.83 -10.44
N ALA A 42 23.95 0.42 -10.85
CA ALA A 42 23.17 1.10 -11.88
C ALA A 42 22.86 2.56 -11.50
N TYR A 43 22.44 2.80 -10.26
CA TYR A 43 22.00 4.12 -9.81
C TYR A 43 23.15 5.05 -9.38
N LEU A 44 24.18 4.51 -8.73
CA LEU A 44 25.27 5.32 -8.16
C LEU A 44 26.57 5.24 -8.96
N GLY A 45 26.65 4.38 -9.98
CA GLY A 45 27.86 4.14 -10.77
C GLY A 45 28.96 3.35 -10.03
N ILE A 46 28.73 2.97 -8.76
CA ILE A 46 29.70 2.27 -7.90
C ILE A 46 29.10 0.99 -7.32
N SER A 47 29.90 -0.08 -7.29
CA SER A 47 29.51 -1.31 -6.62
C SER A 47 29.35 -1.06 -5.11
N PRO A 48 28.29 -1.60 -4.48
CA PRO A 48 28.16 -1.50 -3.04
C PRO A 48 29.27 -2.29 -2.34
N GLY A 49 29.59 -1.88 -1.11
CA GLY A 49 30.34 -2.74 -0.20
C GLY A 49 29.55 -3.98 0.21
N LYS A 50 30.09 -4.75 1.16
CA LYS A 50 29.45 -5.97 1.68
C LYS A 50 27.99 -5.74 2.07
N ALA A 51 27.09 -6.61 1.60
CA ALA A 51 25.69 -6.57 1.96
C ALA A 51 25.50 -6.67 3.49
N PRO A 52 24.55 -5.91 4.06
CA PRO A 52 24.21 -6.04 5.47
C PRO A 52 23.70 -7.45 5.78
N LYS A 53 23.85 -7.89 7.02
CA LYS A 53 23.47 -9.27 7.40
C LYS A 53 22.03 -9.39 7.86
N TYR A 54 21.49 -8.33 8.46
CA TYR A 54 20.19 -8.37 9.11
C TYR A 54 19.42 -7.08 8.89
N TRP A 55 18.10 -7.19 8.97
CA TRP A 55 17.19 -6.13 9.35
C TRP A 55 16.99 -6.17 10.86
N ILE A 56 17.10 -5.03 11.54
CA ILE A 56 16.57 -4.84 12.89
C ILE A 56 15.24 -4.10 12.78
N LEU A 57 14.20 -4.64 13.42
CA LEU A 57 12.86 -4.09 13.45
C LEU A 57 12.50 -3.76 14.89
N PHE A 58 11.95 -2.58 15.13
CA PHE A 58 11.41 -2.18 16.41
C PHE A 58 10.24 -1.22 16.22
N GLN A 59 9.34 -1.21 17.21
CA GLN A 59 8.18 -0.36 17.19
C GLN A 59 8.58 1.06 17.57
N VAL A 60 8.14 2.02 16.75
CA VAL A 60 8.34 3.45 17.01
C VAL A 60 7.00 4.09 17.35
N SER A 61 7.04 5.10 18.22
CA SER A 61 5.91 5.91 18.64
C SER A 61 6.28 7.37 18.44
N LEU A 62 5.44 8.08 17.71
CA LEU A 62 5.66 9.46 17.30
C LEU A 62 4.46 10.32 17.72
N PRO A 63 4.71 11.56 18.15
CA PRO A 63 3.62 12.52 18.26
C PRO A 63 3.17 12.97 16.85
N PRO A 64 1.91 13.41 16.68
CA PRO A 64 1.44 13.99 15.42
C PRO A 64 2.29 15.18 14.98
N LEU A 65 2.64 15.24 13.69
CA LEU A 65 3.50 16.28 13.11
C LEU A 65 4.76 16.56 13.95
N GLY A 66 5.44 15.49 14.35
CA GLY A 66 6.62 15.59 15.21
C GLY A 66 7.62 14.48 14.96
N TRP A 67 8.61 14.42 15.84
CA TRP A 67 9.69 13.43 15.76
C TRP A 67 9.95 12.79 17.13
N ASN A 68 10.63 11.65 17.08
CA ASN A 68 11.14 10.94 18.25
C ASN A 68 12.49 10.30 17.89
N THR A 69 13.43 10.29 18.82
CA THR A 69 14.79 9.78 18.64
C THR A 69 14.96 8.44 19.32
N TYR A 70 15.58 7.50 18.61
CA TYR A 70 15.94 6.18 19.10
C TYR A 70 17.44 5.97 18.96
N PHE A 71 18.05 5.35 19.96
CA PHE A 71 19.49 5.08 19.98
C PHE A 71 19.74 3.60 19.78
N VAL A 72 20.57 3.26 18.80
CA VAL A 72 20.98 1.88 18.53
C VAL A 72 22.45 1.74 18.87
N SER A 73 22.79 0.89 19.84
CA SER A 73 24.15 0.71 20.33
C SER A 73 24.49 -0.76 20.57
N LYS A 74 25.77 -1.09 20.72
CA LYS A 74 26.18 -2.46 21.07
C LYS A 74 25.84 -2.75 22.53
N ALA A 75 25.32 -3.93 22.82
CA ALA A 75 25.04 -4.34 24.19
C ALA A 75 26.33 -4.43 25.02
N SER A 76 26.32 -3.92 26.25
CA SER A 76 27.44 -3.95 27.20
C SER A 76 27.67 -5.33 27.87
N GLY A 77 26.82 -6.33 27.60
CA GLY A 77 26.95 -7.69 28.11
C GLY A 77 26.38 -8.74 27.15
N LYS A 78 26.67 -10.03 27.41
CA LYS A 78 26.08 -11.18 26.69
C LYS A 78 24.61 -11.38 27.11
N GLY A 79 23.72 -10.47 26.70
CA GLY A 79 22.29 -10.57 26.95
C GLY A 79 21.66 -11.77 26.24
N LYS A 80 20.57 -12.33 26.82
CA LYS A 80 19.81 -13.43 26.22
C LYS A 80 19.20 -13.00 24.88
N ARG A 81 19.77 -13.56 23.81
CA ARG A 81 19.34 -13.42 22.41
C ARG A 81 17.85 -13.76 22.28
N ARG A 82 17.06 -12.89 21.67
CA ARG A 82 15.79 -13.26 21.04
C ARG A 82 15.97 -13.16 19.53
N LYS A 83 16.70 -14.14 18.97
CA LYS A 83 16.73 -14.32 17.51
C LYS A 83 15.31 -14.64 17.06
N SER A 84 14.91 -14.12 15.90
CA SER A 84 13.80 -14.74 15.17
C SER A 84 14.13 -16.21 14.97
N TYR A 85 13.15 -17.07 15.18
CA TYR A 85 13.33 -18.49 14.96
C TYR A 85 12.96 -18.75 13.50
N VAL A 86 13.96 -19.09 12.70
CA VAL A 86 13.72 -19.70 11.40
C VAL A 86 13.34 -21.14 11.68
N THR A 87 12.06 -21.46 11.54
CA THR A 87 11.62 -22.85 11.47
C THR A 87 11.79 -23.29 10.03
N ASN A 88 12.82 -24.10 9.77
CA ASN A 88 12.73 -25.03 8.65
C ASN A 88 11.57 -25.97 9.02
N VAL A 89 10.45 -25.87 8.30
CA VAL A 89 9.24 -26.61 8.65
C VAL A 89 9.51 -28.10 8.40
N ASP A 90 9.79 -28.84 9.48
CA ASP A 90 9.44 -30.27 9.53
C ASP A 90 7.91 -30.33 9.40
N PRO A 91 7.35 -31.16 8.50
CA PRO A 91 5.93 -31.09 8.16
C PRO A 91 5.10 -31.40 9.42
N PRO A 92 4.24 -30.46 9.89
CA PRO A 92 3.31 -30.77 10.95
C PRO A 92 2.30 -31.82 10.46
N GLN A 93 1.69 -32.55 11.40
CA GLN A 93 0.58 -33.49 11.14
C GLN A 93 -0.65 -32.82 10.46
N ASN A 94 -0.65 -31.49 10.29
CA ASN A 94 -1.69 -30.71 9.60
C ASN A 94 -1.13 -30.11 8.29
N ASP A 95 -1.91 -30.19 7.20
CA ASP A 95 -1.54 -29.73 5.84
C ASP A 95 -1.35 -28.20 5.67
N THR A 96 -1.25 -27.44 6.77
CA THR A 96 -1.19 -25.97 6.75
C THR A 96 -0.19 -25.39 7.73
N ILE A 97 0.47 -24.31 7.31
CA ILE A 97 1.32 -23.46 8.17
C ILE A 97 0.56 -22.18 8.48
N GLU A 98 0.47 -21.80 9.75
CA GLU A 98 -0.18 -20.56 10.18
C GLU A 98 0.87 -19.54 10.66
N ILE A 99 0.71 -18.28 10.26
CA ILE A 99 1.48 -17.14 10.78
C ILE A 99 0.56 -16.05 11.31
N GLY A 100 1.12 -15.17 12.14
CA GLY A 100 0.46 -13.96 12.60
C GLY A 100 0.68 -13.74 14.09
N PRO A 101 1.53 -12.78 14.49
CA PRO A 101 1.79 -12.52 15.91
C PRO A 101 0.64 -11.75 16.60
N GLY A 102 -0.32 -11.23 15.84
CA GLY A 102 -1.49 -10.47 16.30
C GLY A 102 -2.84 -11.18 16.14
N ASN A 103 -3.92 -10.41 15.93
CA ASN A 103 -5.29 -10.92 15.75
C ASN A 103 -5.51 -11.52 14.36
N LEU A 104 -4.92 -10.94 13.32
CA LEU A 104 -4.97 -11.47 11.96
C LEU A 104 -4.03 -12.67 11.84
N LYS A 105 -4.56 -13.77 11.30
CA LYS A 105 -3.85 -15.01 10.99
C LYS A 105 -3.93 -15.28 9.49
N LEU A 106 -2.83 -15.75 8.92
CA LEU A 106 -2.78 -16.30 7.57
C LEU A 106 -2.43 -17.78 7.63
N SER A 107 -3.15 -18.61 6.88
CA SER A 107 -2.83 -20.02 6.72
C SER A 107 -2.35 -20.30 5.29
N PHE A 108 -1.24 -21.02 5.18
CA PHE A 108 -0.58 -21.40 3.93
C PHE A 108 -0.68 -22.92 3.74
N SER A 109 -0.87 -23.37 2.51
CA SER A 109 -0.87 -24.80 2.17
C SER A 109 0.55 -25.35 2.15
N VAL A 110 0.83 -26.44 2.88
CA VAL A 110 2.15 -27.10 2.84
C VAL A 110 2.45 -27.68 1.46
N ALA A 111 1.42 -28.16 0.75
CA ALA A 111 1.57 -28.79 -0.55
C ALA A 111 1.91 -27.81 -1.69
N SER A 112 1.36 -26.58 -1.63
CA SER A 112 1.53 -25.58 -2.69
C SER A 112 2.39 -24.38 -2.28
N GLY A 113 2.60 -24.16 -0.98
CA GLY A 113 3.25 -22.96 -0.43
C GLY A 113 2.42 -21.67 -0.54
N GLN A 114 1.20 -21.74 -1.06
CA GLN A 114 0.35 -20.57 -1.33
C GLN A 114 -0.58 -20.26 -0.16
N LEU A 115 -1.00 -18.99 -0.08
CA LEU A 115 -2.03 -18.54 0.86
C LEU A 115 -3.32 -19.34 0.61
N LYS A 116 -3.97 -19.76 1.70
CA LYS A 116 -5.21 -20.56 1.68
C LYS A 116 -6.36 -19.87 2.41
N ARG A 117 -6.06 -19.08 3.44
CA ARG A 117 -7.06 -18.50 4.35
C ARG A 117 -6.53 -17.27 5.08
N MET A 118 -7.41 -16.30 5.26
CA MET A 118 -7.25 -15.16 6.17
C MET A 118 -8.30 -15.26 7.27
N PHE A 119 -7.89 -15.12 8.52
CA PHE A 119 -8.79 -15.18 9.68
C PHE A 119 -8.44 -14.12 10.71
N ASN A 120 -9.40 -13.32 11.15
CA ASN A 120 -9.20 -12.35 12.22
C ASN A 120 -9.90 -12.84 13.50
N SER A 121 -9.11 -13.20 14.51
CA SER A 121 -9.62 -13.76 15.76
C SER A 121 -10.45 -12.79 16.60
N LYS A 122 -10.26 -11.48 16.42
CA LYS A 122 -10.96 -10.43 17.17
C LYS A 122 -12.33 -10.13 16.57
N THR A 123 -12.43 -10.08 15.25
CA THR A 123 -13.70 -9.76 14.54
C THR A 123 -14.47 -11.01 14.12
N GLY A 124 -13.82 -12.18 14.12
CA GLY A 124 -14.41 -13.44 13.67
C GLY A 124 -14.53 -13.59 12.16
N VAL A 125 -14.01 -12.63 11.38
CA VAL A 125 -14.02 -12.69 9.90
C VAL A 125 -13.08 -13.79 9.44
N ASP A 126 -13.59 -14.65 8.57
CA ASP A 126 -12.90 -15.84 8.09
C ASP A 126 -13.14 -16.00 6.57
N ILE A 127 -12.09 -15.82 5.78
CA ILE A 127 -12.17 -15.86 4.32
C ILE A 127 -11.15 -16.88 3.79
N PRO A 128 -11.61 -17.99 3.18
CA PRO A 128 -10.77 -18.80 2.32
C PRO A 128 -10.36 -17.97 1.10
N VAL A 129 -9.06 -17.74 0.94
CA VAL A 129 -8.51 -16.92 -0.13
C VAL A 129 -7.20 -17.52 -0.62
N GLN A 130 -7.08 -17.63 -1.93
CA GLN A 130 -5.87 -18.09 -2.61
C GLN A 130 -5.22 -16.93 -3.34
N GLN A 131 -3.91 -16.75 -3.16
CA GLN A 131 -3.13 -15.76 -3.90
C GLN A 131 -2.13 -16.47 -4.83
N SER A 132 -2.07 -16.03 -6.08
CA SER A 132 -1.18 -16.57 -7.11
C SER A 132 -0.69 -15.48 -8.07
N TYR A 133 0.46 -15.71 -8.71
CA TYR A 133 0.93 -14.89 -9.82
C TYR A 133 0.56 -15.53 -11.16
N LEU A 134 0.07 -14.72 -12.08
CA LEU A 134 -0.18 -15.10 -13.45
C LEU A 134 0.35 -14.01 -14.38
N TRP A 135 0.34 -14.25 -15.69
CA TRP A 135 0.55 -13.21 -16.68
C TRP A 135 -0.38 -13.39 -17.88
N TYR A 136 -0.84 -12.27 -18.43
CA TYR A 136 -1.48 -12.24 -19.73
C TYR A 136 -0.41 -12.16 -20.81
N GLY A 137 -0.56 -12.94 -21.87
CA GLY A 137 0.27 -12.78 -23.07
C GLY A 137 -0.19 -11.55 -23.83
N SER A 138 0.74 -10.67 -24.16
CA SER A 138 0.44 -9.46 -24.92
C SER A 138 0.11 -9.80 -26.37
N SER A 139 -1.01 -9.28 -26.88
CA SER A 139 -1.34 -9.40 -28.30
C SER A 139 -0.34 -8.62 -29.16
N THR A 140 0.07 -9.20 -30.27
CA THR A 140 0.90 -8.56 -31.31
C THR A 140 0.06 -8.04 -32.48
N GLY A 141 -1.27 -8.05 -32.36
CA GLY A 141 -2.20 -7.90 -33.49
C GLY A 141 -2.58 -9.25 -34.10
N ASP A 142 -3.75 -9.29 -34.73
CA ASP A 142 -4.29 -10.46 -35.46
C ASP A 142 -5.00 -10.00 -36.74
N THR A 143 -6.30 -10.26 -36.90
CA THR A 143 -7.12 -9.60 -37.93
C THR A 143 -7.33 -8.11 -37.64
N ASP A 144 -7.27 -7.72 -36.36
CA ASP A 144 -7.14 -6.35 -35.92
C ASP A 144 -5.66 -6.12 -35.60
N ASP A 145 -5.03 -5.19 -36.30
CA ASP A 145 -3.59 -4.88 -36.16
C ASP A 145 -3.23 -4.28 -34.80
N GLN A 146 -4.20 -4.01 -33.93
CA GLN A 146 -3.96 -3.45 -32.60
C GLN A 146 -3.13 -4.36 -31.69
N SER A 147 -1.85 -4.10 -31.52
CA SER A 147 -1.03 -4.68 -30.46
C SER A 147 -1.41 -4.15 -29.07
N SER A 148 -1.04 -4.87 -28.02
CA SER A 148 -0.94 -4.30 -26.67
C SER A 148 0.32 -3.43 -26.61
N GLY A 149 0.37 -2.42 -25.74
CA GLY A 149 1.53 -1.51 -25.62
C GLY A 149 1.45 -0.59 -24.42
N ALA A 150 2.14 0.56 -24.49
CA ALA A 150 2.26 1.50 -23.38
C ALA A 150 0.90 2.04 -22.89
N TYR A 151 -0.05 2.25 -23.79
CA TYR A 151 -1.38 2.79 -23.51
C TYR A 151 -2.45 1.70 -23.46
N ILE A 152 -2.38 0.74 -24.37
CA ILE A 152 -3.43 -0.24 -24.61
C ILE A 152 -3.06 -1.56 -23.94
N PHE A 153 -3.95 -2.05 -23.09
CA PHE A 153 -3.94 -3.43 -22.66
C PHE A 153 -4.83 -4.27 -23.59
N ARG A 154 -4.20 -5.10 -24.43
CA ARG A 154 -4.89 -6.10 -25.26
C ARG A 154 -4.30 -7.49 -25.01
N PRO A 155 -4.86 -8.30 -24.10
CA PRO A 155 -4.41 -9.67 -23.94
C PRO A 155 -4.68 -10.46 -25.22
N ASN A 156 -3.85 -11.46 -25.52
CA ASN A 156 -3.93 -12.30 -26.73
C ASN A 156 -5.14 -13.25 -26.78
N GLY A 157 -6.09 -13.13 -25.84
CA GLY A 157 -7.30 -13.94 -25.75
C GLY A 157 -7.13 -15.30 -25.05
N ALA A 158 -5.90 -15.79 -24.86
CA ALA A 158 -5.67 -16.99 -24.08
C ALA A 158 -5.92 -16.75 -22.58
N PRO A 159 -6.33 -17.78 -21.81
CA PRO A 159 -6.33 -17.69 -20.35
C PRO A 159 -4.94 -17.28 -19.84
N PRO A 160 -4.84 -16.45 -18.78
CA PRO A 160 -3.56 -16.04 -18.25
C PRO A 160 -2.79 -17.25 -17.72
N THR A 161 -1.49 -17.28 -18.00
CA THR A 161 -0.61 -18.38 -17.63
C THR A 161 -0.28 -18.29 -16.15
N LEU A 162 -0.53 -19.37 -15.41
CA LEU A 162 -0.13 -19.49 -14.02
C LEU A 162 1.38 -19.63 -13.91
N VAL A 163 2.03 -18.81 -13.08
CA VAL A 163 3.49 -18.82 -12.92
C VAL A 163 3.95 -20.10 -12.22
N SER A 164 3.33 -20.46 -11.11
CA SER A 164 3.65 -21.71 -10.40
C SER A 164 2.48 -22.26 -9.61
N ARG A 165 2.42 -23.60 -9.52
CA ARG A 165 1.47 -24.37 -8.69
C ARG A 165 2.06 -24.80 -7.34
N SER A 166 3.38 -24.82 -7.22
CA SER A 166 4.10 -25.23 -6.02
C SER A 166 5.26 -24.27 -5.77
N VAL A 167 5.17 -23.56 -4.67
CA VAL A 167 6.00 -22.40 -4.34
C VAL A 167 6.83 -22.76 -3.11
N PRO A 168 8.15 -22.87 -3.24
CA PRO A 168 9.02 -23.04 -2.07
C PRO A 168 8.84 -21.87 -1.10
N ILE A 169 8.69 -22.19 0.19
CA ILE A 169 8.52 -21.18 1.24
C ILE A 169 9.60 -21.27 2.32
N LYS A 170 10.01 -20.11 2.82
CA LYS A 170 10.75 -19.95 4.08
C LYS A 170 9.87 -19.15 5.03
N VAL A 171 9.68 -19.66 6.25
CA VAL A 171 8.86 -19.01 7.28
C VAL A 171 9.76 -18.50 8.39
N VAL A 172 9.54 -17.25 8.79
CA VAL A 172 10.26 -16.59 9.88
C VAL A 172 9.24 -16.19 10.92
N HIS A 173 9.35 -16.77 12.13
CA HIS A 173 8.51 -16.38 13.25
C HIS A 173 9.25 -15.41 14.18
N GLY A 174 8.51 -14.41 14.67
CA GLY A 174 9.08 -13.42 15.54
C GLY A 174 8.09 -12.71 16.43
N SER A 175 8.62 -12.00 17.42
CA SER A 175 7.78 -11.29 18.37
C SER A 175 7.09 -10.07 17.76
N LEU A 176 7.66 -9.43 16.74
CA LEU A 176 7.13 -8.21 16.12
C LEU A 176 6.55 -8.45 14.74
N VAL A 177 7.12 -9.38 13.98
CA VAL A 177 6.69 -9.73 12.63
C VAL A 177 6.86 -11.22 12.39
N ASP A 178 5.90 -11.82 11.70
CA ASP A 178 6.07 -13.09 11.02
C ASP A 178 6.18 -12.83 9.50
N GLU A 179 7.07 -13.55 8.83
CA GLU A 179 7.28 -13.45 7.38
C GLU A 179 7.16 -14.81 6.69
N VAL A 180 6.54 -14.83 5.50
CA VAL A 180 6.56 -15.96 4.57
C VAL A 180 7.18 -15.50 3.27
N HIS A 181 8.36 -16.03 2.98
CA HIS A 181 9.09 -15.77 1.74
C HIS A 181 8.68 -16.82 0.71
N GLN A 182 8.34 -16.40 -0.50
CA GLN A 182 7.78 -17.23 -1.57
C GLN A 182 8.54 -17.00 -2.88
N GLN A 183 9.13 -18.06 -3.44
CA GLN A 183 9.78 -18.00 -4.76
C GLN A 183 8.88 -18.63 -5.82
N PHE A 184 8.18 -17.82 -6.61
CA PHE A 184 7.25 -18.32 -7.62
C PHE A 184 7.97 -18.78 -8.89
N ASP A 185 8.97 -18.02 -9.32
CA ASP A 185 9.85 -18.30 -10.47
C ASP A 185 11.18 -17.55 -10.24
N SER A 186 12.21 -17.75 -11.06
CA SER A 186 13.50 -17.05 -11.00
C SER A 186 13.37 -15.52 -11.05
N TRP A 187 12.29 -15.01 -11.66
CA TRP A 187 12.00 -13.59 -11.87
C TRP A 187 10.76 -13.09 -11.09
N ILE A 188 10.15 -13.93 -10.25
CA ILE A 188 9.04 -13.53 -9.36
C ILE A 188 9.28 -14.06 -7.94
N TYR A 189 9.48 -13.13 -7.02
CA TYR A 189 9.65 -13.38 -5.60
C TYR A 189 8.70 -12.51 -4.77
N GLN A 190 8.22 -13.02 -3.65
CA GLN A 190 7.33 -12.29 -2.75
C GLN A 190 7.68 -12.55 -1.28
N VAL A 191 7.47 -11.54 -0.42
CA VAL A 191 7.48 -11.69 1.04
C VAL A 191 6.15 -11.20 1.59
N ILE A 192 5.43 -12.07 2.28
CA ILE A 192 4.21 -11.71 3.02
C ILE A 192 4.59 -11.47 4.48
N ARG A 193 4.27 -10.29 5.01
CA ARG A 193 4.57 -9.87 6.38
C ARG A 193 3.29 -9.63 7.17
N LEU A 194 3.23 -10.19 8.37
CA LEU A 194 2.23 -9.85 9.38
C LEU A 194 2.90 -9.24 10.60
N TYR A 195 2.72 -7.93 10.79
CA TYR A 195 3.17 -7.24 11.99
C TYR A 195 2.17 -7.42 13.15
N ARG A 196 2.69 -7.53 14.39
CA ARG A 196 1.89 -7.83 15.59
C ARG A 196 0.66 -6.93 15.76
N ASP A 197 0.84 -5.62 15.56
CA ASP A 197 -0.19 -4.61 15.82
C ASP A 197 -0.89 -4.13 14.53
N LYS A 198 -0.73 -4.85 13.41
CA LYS A 198 -1.41 -4.53 12.15
C LYS A 198 -2.50 -5.57 11.86
N GLU A 199 -3.67 -5.08 11.46
CA GLU A 199 -4.83 -5.92 11.11
C GLU A 199 -4.90 -6.19 9.59
N HIS A 200 -3.76 -6.12 8.90
CA HIS A 200 -3.60 -6.43 7.47
C HIS A 200 -2.27 -7.14 7.22
N ALA A 201 -2.15 -7.81 6.08
CA ALA A 201 -0.88 -8.35 5.60
C ALA A 201 -0.25 -7.41 4.57
N GLU A 202 1.06 -7.17 4.72
CA GLU A 202 1.87 -6.46 3.74
C GLU A 202 2.50 -7.48 2.80
N VAL A 203 2.36 -7.29 1.51
CA VAL A 203 2.85 -8.22 0.49
C VAL A 203 3.83 -7.52 -0.42
N GLU A 204 5.11 -7.74 -0.17
CA GLU A 204 6.21 -7.18 -0.95
C GLU A 204 6.47 -8.06 -2.16
N PHE A 205 6.31 -7.53 -3.37
CA PHE A 205 6.61 -8.23 -4.61
C PHE A 205 7.94 -7.76 -5.20
N THR A 206 8.67 -8.68 -5.82
CA THR A 206 9.83 -8.41 -6.66
C THR A 206 9.61 -9.11 -8.00
N ILE A 207 9.43 -8.34 -9.07
CA ILE A 207 9.07 -8.86 -10.39
C ILE A 207 10.07 -8.33 -11.40
N GLY A 208 10.81 -9.24 -12.01
CA GLY A 208 11.75 -9.00 -13.09
C GLY A 208 13.09 -9.71 -12.89
N PRO A 209 13.94 -9.74 -13.93
CA PRO A 209 13.65 -9.30 -15.30
C PRO A 209 12.55 -10.15 -15.95
N ILE A 210 11.52 -9.52 -16.54
CA ILE A 210 10.47 -10.27 -17.23
C ILE A 210 11.08 -10.89 -18.50
N PRO A 211 11.06 -12.22 -18.67
CA PRO A 211 11.67 -12.86 -19.82
C PRO A 211 10.83 -12.62 -21.07
N THR A 212 11.48 -12.24 -22.17
CA THR A 212 10.85 -12.00 -23.48
C THR A 212 11.58 -12.70 -24.63
N ASP A 213 12.61 -13.50 -24.34
CA ASP A 213 13.41 -14.25 -25.32
C ASP A 213 12.59 -15.30 -26.08
N ASP A 214 11.43 -15.67 -25.54
CA ASP A 214 10.44 -16.54 -26.17
C ASP A 214 9.56 -15.82 -27.20
N GLY A 215 9.79 -14.53 -27.43
CA GLY A 215 9.01 -13.70 -28.35
C GLY A 215 7.63 -13.32 -27.84
N VAL A 216 7.35 -13.49 -26.54
CA VAL A 216 6.03 -13.22 -25.93
C VAL A 216 6.15 -12.11 -24.89
N GLY A 217 5.47 -10.98 -25.14
CA GLY A 217 5.24 -9.94 -24.12
C GLY A 217 4.37 -10.46 -22.98
N LYS A 218 4.69 -10.07 -21.74
CA LYS A 218 4.05 -10.58 -20.53
C LYS A 218 3.58 -9.43 -19.64
N GLU A 219 2.31 -9.49 -19.25
CA GLU A 219 1.65 -8.51 -18.39
C GLU A 219 1.27 -9.21 -17.08
N VAL A 220 2.09 -9.01 -16.05
CA VAL A 220 2.14 -9.81 -14.83
C VAL A 220 1.12 -9.31 -13.82
N ILE A 221 0.33 -10.23 -13.27
CA ILE A 221 -0.71 -9.94 -12.28
C ILE A 221 -0.48 -10.77 -11.02
N THR A 222 -0.88 -10.21 -9.87
CA THR A 222 -1.25 -11.01 -8.71
C THR A 222 -2.77 -11.13 -8.67
N ARG A 223 -3.27 -12.35 -8.48
CA ARG A 223 -4.69 -12.66 -8.39
C ARG A 223 -5.00 -13.26 -7.03
N MET A 224 -5.97 -12.68 -6.35
CA MET A 224 -6.54 -13.15 -5.10
C MET A 224 -7.95 -13.67 -5.37
N ALA A 225 -8.15 -14.97 -5.18
CA ALA A 225 -9.44 -15.64 -5.33
C ALA A 225 -9.98 -15.99 -3.95
N ALA A 226 -10.92 -15.18 -3.45
CA ALA A 226 -11.66 -15.39 -2.23
C ALA A 226 -12.97 -16.13 -2.53
N ASN A 227 -13.42 -16.96 -1.59
CA ASN A 227 -14.73 -17.61 -1.70
C ASN A 227 -15.86 -16.66 -1.30
N MET A 228 -16.03 -15.58 -2.07
CA MET A 228 -17.02 -14.54 -1.84
C MET A 228 -18.00 -14.46 -3.01
N VAL A 229 -19.27 -14.23 -2.72
CA VAL A 229 -20.31 -13.99 -3.73
C VAL A 229 -20.43 -12.49 -3.94
N THR A 230 -19.71 -11.97 -4.95
CA THR A 230 -19.58 -10.52 -5.18
C THR A 230 -20.49 -10.00 -6.29
N GLU A 231 -21.24 -10.89 -6.96
CA GLU A 231 -22.28 -10.55 -7.95
C GLU A 231 -21.81 -9.58 -9.04
N LYS A 232 -20.61 -9.82 -9.60
CA LYS A 232 -19.93 -8.95 -10.58
C LYS A 232 -19.56 -7.55 -10.09
N VAL A 233 -19.83 -7.20 -8.83
CA VAL A 233 -19.56 -5.89 -8.26
C VAL A 233 -18.19 -5.86 -7.59
N PHE A 234 -17.48 -4.77 -7.84
CA PHE A 234 -16.24 -4.41 -7.15
C PHE A 234 -16.12 -2.89 -7.09
N TYR A 235 -15.22 -2.38 -6.27
CA TYR A 235 -15.09 -0.94 -6.04
C TYR A 235 -13.64 -0.52 -6.24
N THR A 236 -13.43 0.56 -7.00
CA THR A 236 -12.09 1.12 -7.24
C THR A 236 -12.08 2.60 -6.93
N ASP A 237 -10.95 3.11 -6.44
CA ASP A 237 -10.84 4.54 -6.12
C ASP A 237 -10.81 5.43 -7.38
N SER A 238 -11.11 6.71 -7.20
CA SER A 238 -10.85 7.78 -8.15
C SER A 238 -9.78 8.70 -7.59
N ASN A 239 -8.57 8.61 -8.13
CA ASN A 239 -7.41 9.43 -7.73
C ASN A 239 -7.14 9.40 -6.22
N GLY A 240 -7.29 8.22 -5.61
CA GLY A 240 -7.08 8.00 -4.18
C GLY A 240 -8.23 8.50 -3.30
N ARG A 241 -9.34 8.93 -3.90
CA ARG A 241 -10.51 9.49 -3.20
C ARG A 241 -11.72 8.56 -3.24
N ASP A 242 -12.79 8.98 -3.90
CA ASP A 242 -14.08 8.30 -3.92
C ASP A 242 -13.93 6.87 -4.41
N PHE A 243 -14.60 5.90 -3.78
CA PHE A 243 -14.71 4.56 -4.34
C PHE A 243 -15.94 4.51 -5.25
N LEU A 244 -15.72 4.20 -6.52
CA LEU A 244 -16.80 4.02 -7.48
C LEU A 244 -17.17 2.54 -7.57
N LYS A 245 -18.48 2.27 -7.54
CA LYS A 245 -19.02 0.96 -7.85
C LYS A 245 -18.74 0.64 -9.33
N ARG A 246 -18.09 -0.49 -9.56
CA ARG A 246 -17.84 -1.08 -10.88
C ARG A 246 -18.66 -2.35 -10.99
N VAL A 247 -19.23 -2.58 -12.16
CA VAL A 247 -19.97 -3.80 -12.49
C VAL A 247 -19.31 -4.39 -13.73
N ARG A 248 -18.84 -5.64 -13.61
CA ARG A 248 -18.18 -6.32 -14.73
C ARG A 248 -19.10 -6.36 -15.96
N ASP A 249 -18.53 -6.02 -17.12
CA ASP A 249 -19.21 -6.02 -18.43
C ASP A 249 -20.41 -5.07 -18.53
N TYR A 250 -20.40 -3.98 -17.75
CA TYR A 250 -21.50 -3.01 -17.71
C TYR A 250 -21.01 -1.54 -17.81
N ARG A 251 -21.87 -0.69 -18.38
CA ARG A 251 -21.71 0.77 -18.46
C ARG A 251 -23.05 1.43 -18.19
N GLU A 252 -23.05 2.46 -17.37
CA GLU A 252 -24.28 3.19 -16.99
C GLU A 252 -24.84 3.98 -18.18
N ASP A 253 -23.96 4.69 -18.91
CA ASP A 253 -24.39 5.68 -19.90
C ASP A 253 -24.68 5.10 -21.29
N TRP A 254 -24.33 3.82 -21.56
CA TRP A 254 -24.62 3.17 -22.84
C TRP A 254 -24.69 1.64 -22.72
N SER A 255 -25.37 1.00 -23.69
CA SER A 255 -25.38 -0.46 -23.81
C SER A 255 -24.03 -0.97 -24.32
N LEU A 256 -23.20 -1.53 -23.43
CA LEU A 256 -21.88 -2.05 -23.77
C LEU A 256 -21.97 -3.31 -24.66
N GLN A 257 -21.30 -3.28 -25.80
CA GLN A 257 -20.94 -4.48 -26.55
C GLN A 257 -19.56 -4.95 -26.09
N VAL A 258 -19.49 -6.13 -25.50
CA VAL A 258 -18.27 -6.64 -24.87
C VAL A 258 -17.35 -7.26 -25.91
N ASN A 259 -16.35 -6.50 -26.36
CA ASN A 259 -15.33 -6.96 -27.31
C ASN A 259 -14.03 -7.41 -26.62
N GLN A 260 -13.81 -7.01 -25.35
CA GLN A 260 -12.62 -7.32 -24.56
C GLN A 260 -13.04 -7.68 -23.12
N LEU A 261 -13.22 -8.97 -22.86
CA LEU A 261 -13.74 -9.50 -21.58
C LEU A 261 -12.85 -9.18 -20.37
N VAL A 262 -11.54 -9.03 -20.60
CA VAL A 262 -10.57 -8.71 -19.54
C VAL A 262 -10.28 -7.22 -19.52
N ALA A 263 -9.69 -6.68 -20.60
CA ALA A 263 -9.23 -5.30 -20.63
C ALA A 263 -10.35 -4.27 -20.41
N GLY A 264 -11.58 -4.56 -20.87
CA GLY A 264 -12.74 -3.69 -20.65
C GLY A 264 -13.17 -3.56 -19.19
N ASN A 265 -12.63 -4.39 -18.29
CA ASN A 265 -12.96 -4.43 -16.86
C ASN A 265 -11.78 -4.00 -15.96
N TYR A 266 -10.67 -3.54 -16.54
CA TYR A 266 -9.56 -2.95 -15.80
C TYR A 266 -9.82 -1.47 -15.51
N TYR A 267 -9.57 -1.07 -14.26
CA TYR A 267 -9.73 0.29 -13.77
C TYR A 267 -8.45 0.76 -13.07
N PRO A 268 -8.16 2.08 -13.08
CA PRO A 268 -7.00 2.63 -12.39
C PRO A 268 -7.21 2.59 -10.88
N LEU A 269 -6.17 2.22 -10.14
CA LEU A 269 -6.12 2.25 -8.68
C LEU A 269 -5.00 3.20 -8.26
N ASN A 270 -5.28 4.13 -7.35
CA ASN A 270 -4.26 4.97 -6.69
C ASN A 270 -4.32 4.86 -5.16
N LEU A 271 -5.38 4.26 -4.62
CA LEU A 271 -5.53 3.86 -3.23
C LEU A 271 -5.75 2.35 -3.14
N GLY A 272 -6.71 1.81 -3.89
CA GLY A 272 -7.00 0.39 -3.83
C GLY A 272 -8.27 -0.06 -4.53
N ILE A 273 -8.59 -1.33 -4.32
CA ILE A 273 -9.76 -2.05 -4.82
C ILE A 273 -10.36 -2.86 -3.68
N PHE A 274 -11.69 -2.95 -3.60
CA PHE A 274 -12.33 -3.88 -2.67
C PHE A 274 -13.56 -4.55 -3.26
N THR A 275 -13.94 -5.65 -2.64
CA THR A 275 -15.16 -6.41 -2.92
C THR A 275 -15.88 -6.72 -1.63
N THR A 276 -17.19 -6.92 -1.72
CA THR A 276 -18.05 -7.20 -0.57
C THR A 276 -18.97 -8.35 -0.92
N ASP A 277 -19.24 -9.22 0.04
CA ASP A 277 -20.42 -10.09 0.00
C ASP A 277 -21.40 -9.66 1.11
N ASN A 278 -22.33 -10.53 1.49
CA ASN A 278 -23.31 -10.22 2.54
C ASN A 278 -22.77 -10.30 3.98
N LYS A 279 -21.49 -10.63 4.18
CA LYS A 279 -20.88 -10.86 5.51
C LYS A 279 -19.59 -10.08 5.71
N SER A 280 -18.77 -9.99 4.68
CA SER A 280 -17.37 -9.59 4.78
C SER A 280 -16.98 -8.64 3.65
N GLU A 281 -15.93 -7.86 3.91
CA GLU A 281 -15.22 -7.07 2.91
C GLU A 281 -13.82 -7.65 2.73
N PHE A 282 -13.39 -7.76 1.47
CA PHE A 282 -12.00 -8.07 1.11
C PHE A 282 -11.43 -6.87 0.37
N SER A 283 -10.40 -6.26 0.94
CA SER A 283 -9.83 -5.01 0.47
C SER A 283 -8.34 -5.15 0.15
N VAL A 284 -7.91 -4.53 -0.93
CA VAL A 284 -6.51 -4.47 -1.38
C VAL A 284 -6.10 -3.01 -1.57
N LEU A 285 -5.07 -2.56 -0.86
CA LEU A 285 -4.45 -1.25 -1.08
C LEU A 285 -3.14 -1.39 -1.84
N VAL A 286 -2.76 -0.33 -2.56
CA VAL A 286 -1.59 -0.30 -3.46
C VAL A 286 -0.60 0.78 -3.03
N ASP A 287 0.69 0.56 -3.28
CA ASP A 287 1.75 1.54 -3.00
C ASP A 287 2.01 2.53 -4.15
N ARG A 288 1.37 2.30 -5.31
CA ARG A 288 1.55 3.08 -6.54
C ARG A 288 0.32 2.95 -7.45
N ALA A 289 0.28 3.78 -8.48
CA ALA A 289 -0.73 3.65 -9.53
C ALA A 289 -0.59 2.32 -10.28
N VAL A 290 -1.66 1.52 -10.30
CA VAL A 290 -1.73 0.23 -11.00
C VAL A 290 -3.10 0.03 -11.64
N GLY A 291 -3.20 -0.91 -12.58
CA GLY A 291 -4.48 -1.38 -13.09
C GLY A 291 -5.01 -2.55 -12.26
N GLY A 292 -6.28 -2.56 -11.92
CA GLY A 292 -6.92 -3.69 -11.22
C GLY A 292 -8.34 -3.97 -11.70
N ALA A 293 -8.80 -5.20 -11.44
CA ALA A 293 -10.08 -5.70 -11.91
C ALA A 293 -10.65 -6.81 -11.02
N SER A 294 -11.94 -7.12 -11.22
CA SER A 294 -12.58 -8.35 -10.76
C SER A 294 -13.14 -9.11 -11.98
N ILE A 295 -12.35 -10.04 -12.52
CA ILE A 295 -12.70 -10.78 -13.76
C ILE A 295 -13.68 -11.92 -13.49
N ASN A 296 -13.70 -12.47 -12.28
CA ASN A 296 -14.69 -13.45 -11.82
C ASN A 296 -15.19 -13.07 -10.43
N ASP A 297 -16.36 -13.60 -10.04
CA ASP A 297 -16.89 -13.36 -8.70
C ASP A 297 -15.92 -13.90 -7.63
N GLY A 298 -15.78 -13.16 -6.54
CA GLY A 298 -14.83 -13.45 -5.47
C GLY A 298 -13.36 -13.26 -5.86
N GLN A 299 -13.05 -12.80 -7.08
CA GLN A 299 -11.67 -12.54 -7.51
C GLN A 299 -11.36 -11.06 -7.56
N VAL A 300 -10.15 -10.73 -7.13
CA VAL A 300 -9.51 -9.43 -7.35
C VAL A 300 -8.15 -9.70 -7.97
N GLU A 301 -7.79 -8.94 -9.00
CA GLU A 301 -6.44 -8.95 -9.56
C GLU A 301 -5.92 -7.53 -9.76
N ILE A 302 -4.61 -7.38 -9.58
CA ILE A 302 -3.87 -6.15 -9.88
C ILE A 302 -2.68 -6.51 -10.78
N MET A 303 -2.49 -5.70 -11.82
CA MET A 303 -1.37 -5.83 -12.75
C MET A 303 -0.20 -5.03 -12.20
N LEU A 304 0.91 -5.74 -11.94
CA LEU A 304 2.04 -5.20 -11.20
C LEU A 304 3.18 -4.76 -12.11
N HIS A 305 3.42 -5.48 -13.21
CA HIS A 305 4.50 -5.15 -14.14
C HIS A 305 4.17 -5.62 -15.56
N ARG A 306 4.72 -4.95 -16.58
CA ARG A 306 4.46 -5.22 -17.99
C ARG A 306 5.75 -5.10 -18.78
N ARG A 307 6.00 -6.02 -19.70
CA ARG A 307 7.09 -5.92 -20.66
C ARG A 307 6.64 -6.50 -22.00
N MET A 308 6.83 -5.74 -23.07
CA MET A 308 6.15 -5.91 -24.34
C MET A 308 7.11 -5.71 -25.51
N LEU A 309 6.83 -6.34 -26.65
CA LEU A 309 7.73 -6.34 -27.81
C LEU A 309 7.26 -5.44 -28.97
N PHE A 310 6.08 -4.85 -28.86
CA PHE A 310 5.47 -4.03 -29.91
C PHE A 310 4.92 -2.71 -29.34
N ASP A 311 4.98 -1.65 -30.14
CA ASP A 311 4.27 -0.37 -29.91
C ASP A 311 2.78 -0.57 -30.23
N ASP A 312 1.89 0.14 -29.54
CA ASP A 312 0.42 0.06 -29.74
C ASP A 312 -0.12 1.09 -30.73
N ASN A 313 0.76 1.80 -31.44
CA ASN A 313 0.44 2.80 -32.45
C ASN A 313 -0.43 3.95 -31.91
N ARG A 314 -0.11 4.44 -30.71
CA ARG A 314 -0.74 5.64 -30.11
C ARG A 314 0.17 6.86 -30.05
N GLY A 315 1.37 6.76 -30.63
CA GLY A 315 2.24 7.91 -30.94
C GLY A 315 3.55 7.96 -30.17
N VAL A 316 3.79 7.04 -29.22
CA VAL A 316 5.10 6.93 -28.55
C VAL A 316 6.15 6.34 -29.49
N GLY A 317 5.79 5.34 -30.31
CA GLY A 317 6.67 4.78 -31.35
C GLY A 317 7.74 3.83 -30.78
N GLU A 318 7.55 3.33 -29.56
CA GLU A 318 8.45 2.43 -28.87
C GLU A 318 7.65 1.36 -28.12
N PRO A 319 8.11 0.09 -28.11
CA PRO A 319 7.52 -0.92 -27.23
C PRO A 319 7.78 -0.57 -25.76
N LEU A 320 6.89 -1.02 -24.86
CA LEU A 320 7.15 -0.96 -23.43
C LEU A 320 8.15 -2.05 -23.02
N ASP A 321 9.43 -1.81 -23.31
CA ASP A 321 10.56 -2.75 -23.11
C ASP A 321 11.65 -2.15 -22.20
N GLU A 322 11.26 -1.76 -20.98
CA GLU A 322 12.18 -1.11 -20.03
C GLU A 322 13.35 -2.03 -19.65
N THR A 323 14.57 -1.51 -19.77
CA THR A 323 15.81 -2.21 -19.40
C THR A 323 16.69 -1.35 -18.50
N VAL A 324 17.54 -2.01 -17.72
CA VAL A 324 18.55 -1.37 -16.87
C VAL A 324 19.91 -1.92 -17.25
N CYS A 325 20.84 -1.02 -17.57
CA CYS A 325 22.19 -1.36 -18.00
C CYS A 325 23.22 -0.96 -16.94
N VAL A 326 24.17 -1.84 -16.67
CA VAL A 326 25.31 -1.63 -15.79
C VAL A 326 26.60 -1.81 -16.59
N GLY A 327 27.32 -0.71 -16.84
CA GLY A 327 28.45 -0.72 -17.77
C GLY A 327 28.00 -0.83 -19.23
N GLU A 328 28.91 -1.21 -20.12
CA GLU A 328 28.63 -1.21 -21.57
C GLU A 328 27.93 -2.47 -22.09
N THR A 329 27.92 -3.57 -21.31
CA THR A 329 27.54 -4.90 -21.85
C THR A 329 26.49 -5.65 -21.03
N SER A 330 26.11 -5.18 -19.84
CA SER A 330 25.18 -5.89 -18.96
C SER A 330 23.86 -5.14 -18.86
N CYS A 331 22.93 -5.43 -19.77
CA CYS A 331 21.56 -4.93 -19.73
C CYS A 331 20.58 -6.07 -19.44
N GLU A 332 19.64 -5.84 -18.53
CA GLU A 332 18.54 -6.77 -18.25
C GLU A 332 17.21 -6.02 -18.18
N GLY A 333 16.09 -6.72 -18.37
CA GLY A 333 14.76 -6.13 -18.21
C GLY A 333 14.56 -5.56 -16.80
N LEU A 334 13.87 -4.43 -16.69
CA LEU A 334 13.64 -3.76 -15.42
C LEU A 334 12.98 -4.70 -14.41
N THR A 335 13.54 -4.72 -13.20
CA THR A 335 12.97 -5.37 -12.03
C THR A 335 12.36 -4.32 -11.11
N ILE A 336 11.09 -4.51 -10.77
CA ILE A 336 10.40 -3.63 -9.82
C ILE A 336 10.22 -4.33 -8.48
N ARG A 337 10.26 -3.53 -7.40
CA ARG A 337 9.87 -3.95 -6.06
C ARG A 337 8.86 -2.97 -5.48
N GLY A 338 7.83 -3.49 -4.82
CA GLY A 338 6.75 -2.72 -4.24
C GLY A 338 5.93 -3.53 -3.26
N ASN A 339 4.90 -2.91 -2.68
CA ASN A 339 3.99 -3.53 -1.73
C ASN A 339 2.53 -3.36 -2.14
N TYR A 340 1.72 -4.38 -1.89
CA TYR A 340 0.28 -4.25 -1.76
C TYR A 340 -0.15 -4.77 -0.39
N TYR A 341 -1.31 -4.33 0.08
CA TYR A 341 -1.78 -4.59 1.43
C TYR A 341 -3.14 -5.26 1.35
N ILE A 342 -3.32 -6.38 2.03
CA ILE A 342 -4.59 -7.13 2.01
C ILE A 342 -5.23 -7.14 3.41
N GLY A 343 -6.51 -6.77 3.46
CA GLY A 343 -7.32 -6.67 4.67
C GLY A 343 -8.64 -7.43 4.52
N ILE A 344 -9.13 -7.95 5.65
CA ILE A 344 -10.44 -8.59 5.77
C ILE A 344 -11.22 -7.99 6.93
N ASP A 345 -12.46 -7.58 6.66
CA ASP A 345 -13.27 -6.84 7.61
C ASP A 345 -14.71 -7.34 7.61
N GLN A 346 -15.44 -7.06 8.70
CA GLN A 346 -16.89 -7.22 8.70
C GLN A 346 -17.51 -6.21 7.73
N LEU A 347 -18.65 -6.54 7.14
CA LEU A 347 -19.38 -5.63 6.26
C LEU A 347 -19.61 -4.27 6.94
N GLY A 348 -19.17 -3.19 6.30
CA GLY A 348 -19.25 -1.80 6.78
C GLY A 348 -18.04 -1.33 7.61
N ALA A 349 -17.15 -2.21 8.05
CA ALA A 349 -16.01 -1.86 8.90
C ALA A 349 -14.70 -1.62 8.13
N GLY A 350 -14.58 -2.12 6.89
CA GLY A 350 -13.34 -2.05 6.12
C GLY A 350 -12.99 -0.64 5.63
N SER A 351 -13.95 0.28 5.58
CA SER A 351 -13.73 1.67 5.16
C SER A 351 -12.69 2.37 6.04
N ARG A 352 -12.79 2.21 7.37
CA ARG A 352 -11.81 2.76 8.32
C ARG A 352 -10.40 2.26 8.01
N TRP A 353 -10.23 0.95 7.81
CA TRP A 353 -8.93 0.37 7.48
C TRP A 353 -8.38 0.94 6.16
N ARG A 354 -9.20 0.94 5.10
CA ARG A 354 -8.81 1.47 3.78
C ARG A 354 -8.31 2.92 3.87
N ARG A 355 -9.03 3.78 4.60
CA ARG A 355 -8.69 5.20 4.73
C ARG A 355 -7.47 5.43 5.62
N THR A 356 -7.43 4.82 6.81
CA THR A 356 -6.31 5.00 7.74
C THR A 356 -5.02 4.41 7.18
N THR A 357 -5.03 3.16 6.71
CA THR A 357 -3.84 2.51 6.16
C THR A 357 -3.44 3.14 4.82
N GLY A 358 -4.39 3.54 3.97
CA GLY A 358 -4.07 4.29 2.75
C GLY A 358 -3.26 5.56 3.01
N GLN A 359 -3.63 6.32 4.05
CA GLN A 359 -2.89 7.52 4.45
C GLN A 359 -1.51 7.19 5.04
N GLU A 360 -1.39 6.12 5.83
CA GLU A 360 -0.10 5.64 6.35
C GLU A 360 0.85 5.21 5.23
N VAL A 361 0.33 4.58 4.17
CA VAL A 361 1.10 4.18 2.98
C VAL A 361 1.55 5.42 2.20
N TYR A 362 0.67 6.41 2.03
CA TYR A 362 1.00 7.66 1.33
C TYR A 362 2.01 8.53 2.10
N SER A 363 1.93 8.55 3.43
CA SER A 363 2.78 9.36 4.30
C SER A 363 3.54 8.50 5.31
N PRO A 364 4.54 7.72 4.86
CA PRO A 364 5.31 6.86 5.74
C PRO A 364 6.22 7.69 6.67
N LEU A 365 6.77 7.03 7.68
CA LEU A 365 7.72 7.66 8.58
C LEU A 365 9.01 8.03 7.86
N LEU A 366 9.47 9.27 8.06
CA LEU A 366 10.78 9.72 7.61
C LEU A 366 11.84 9.36 8.64
N LEU A 367 12.91 8.71 8.19
CA LEU A 367 14.03 8.30 9.02
C LEU A 367 15.24 9.18 8.75
N ALA A 368 15.82 9.75 9.81
CA ALA A 368 17.08 10.48 9.75
C ALA A 368 18.11 9.76 10.62
N PHE A 369 19.32 9.58 10.09
CA PHE A 369 20.40 8.85 10.76
C PHE A 369 21.62 9.74 10.94
N THR A 370 22.21 9.66 12.13
CA THR A 370 23.54 10.18 12.43
C THR A 370 24.24 9.23 13.40
N HIS A 371 25.56 9.38 13.57
CA HIS A 371 26.34 8.57 14.50
C HIS A 371 27.04 9.48 15.52
N GLU A 372 26.47 9.51 16.72
CA GLU A 372 26.93 10.36 17.82
C GLU A 372 26.88 9.57 19.14
N LYS A 373 27.61 10.04 20.15
CA LYS A 373 27.44 9.50 21.50
C LYS A 373 26.08 9.94 22.03
N GLN A 374 25.37 9.01 22.67
CA GLN A 374 24.05 9.28 23.24
C GLN A 374 24.09 10.44 24.24
N ASP A 375 25.06 10.48 25.15
CA ASP A 375 25.16 11.54 26.15
C ASP A 375 25.38 12.93 25.50
N ASP A 376 26.24 13.00 24.48
CA ASP A 376 26.52 14.26 23.77
C ASP A 376 25.28 14.75 22.97
N TRP A 377 24.57 13.83 22.31
CA TRP A 377 23.36 14.14 21.55
C TRP A 377 22.22 14.59 22.47
N THR A 378 21.98 13.85 23.55
CA THR A 378 20.92 14.14 24.53
C THR A 378 21.15 15.45 25.29
N ALA A 379 22.41 15.86 25.48
CA ALA A 379 22.75 17.14 26.07
C ALA A 379 22.47 18.36 25.16
N THR A 380 22.42 18.16 23.84
CA THR A 380 22.36 19.25 22.85
C THR A 380 21.07 19.29 22.03
N HIS A 381 20.27 18.22 22.02
CA HIS A 381 19.10 18.08 21.17
C HIS A 381 17.82 17.68 21.93
N LEU A 382 16.68 18.18 21.46
CA LEU A 382 15.36 17.69 21.86
C LEU A 382 15.09 16.35 21.16
N LEU A 383 14.97 15.29 21.96
CA LEU A 383 14.79 13.92 21.48
C LEU A 383 13.38 13.62 21.00
N LYS A 384 12.40 14.38 21.46
CA LYS A 384 11.00 14.22 21.09
C LYS A 384 10.32 15.58 21.14
N ALA A 385 9.63 15.93 20.06
CA ALA A 385 8.83 17.14 19.99
C ALA A 385 7.73 17.00 18.94
N ALA A 386 6.76 17.91 19.00
CA ALA A 386 5.63 18.00 18.07
C ALA A 386 5.45 19.47 17.66
N ALA A 387 5.02 19.71 16.42
CA ALA A 387 4.62 21.05 15.99
C ALA A 387 3.25 21.47 16.55
N MET A 388 2.40 20.48 16.84
CA MET A 388 1.06 20.65 17.39
C MET A 388 1.07 20.65 18.92
N ASP A 389 -0.05 21.05 19.53
CA ASP A 389 -0.30 20.86 20.96
C ASP A 389 -0.08 19.37 21.34
N PRO A 390 0.75 19.06 22.35
CA PRO A 390 1.10 17.68 22.72
C PRO A 390 -0.08 16.78 23.08
N ASN A 391 -1.22 17.36 23.49
CA ASN A 391 -2.44 16.64 23.85
C ASN A 391 -3.50 16.65 22.74
N TYR A 392 -3.14 17.12 21.55
CA TYR A 392 -4.05 17.24 20.42
C TYR A 392 -3.67 16.29 19.29
N THR A 393 -4.67 15.61 18.75
CA THR A 393 -4.59 14.80 17.54
C THR A 393 -5.67 15.30 16.59
N LEU A 394 -5.41 15.25 15.29
CA LEU A 394 -6.48 15.48 14.33
C LEU A 394 -7.54 14.38 14.49
N PRO A 395 -8.83 14.69 14.25
CA PRO A 395 -9.87 13.67 14.17
C PRO A 395 -9.42 12.53 13.25
N PRO A 396 -9.69 11.24 13.56
CA PRO A 396 -9.19 10.10 12.77
C PRO A 396 -9.62 10.12 11.30
N ASN A 397 -10.68 10.85 11.00
CA ASN A 397 -11.21 11.03 9.68
C ASN A 397 -10.59 12.20 8.91
N VAL A 398 -9.67 12.98 9.53
CA VAL A 398 -8.99 14.15 8.96
C VAL A 398 -7.50 13.89 8.76
N ALA A 399 -6.99 14.24 7.57
CA ALA A 399 -5.55 14.24 7.28
C ALA A 399 -5.07 15.64 6.88
N LEU A 400 -3.89 16.05 7.37
CA LEU A 400 -3.22 17.29 6.94
C LEU A 400 -2.49 17.09 5.61
N VAL A 401 -3.27 16.73 4.62
CA VAL A 401 -2.90 16.71 3.21
C VAL A 401 -3.99 17.38 2.39
N THR A 402 -5.23 17.30 2.92
CA THR A 402 -6.55 17.45 2.29
C THR A 402 -7.43 16.33 2.91
N LEU A 403 -8.64 16.61 3.39
CA LEU A 403 -9.50 15.64 4.10
C LEU A 403 -10.15 14.58 3.16
N GLN A 404 -10.41 13.37 3.68
CA GLN A 404 -11.40 12.46 3.13
C GLN A 404 -12.10 11.55 4.17
N ALA A 405 -13.44 11.61 4.23
CA ALA A 405 -14.30 10.67 4.97
C ALA A 405 -15.67 10.55 4.27
N GLY A 406 -16.28 9.37 4.17
CA GLY A 406 -17.59 9.23 3.51
C GLY A 406 -18.20 7.82 3.49
N GLU A 407 -17.65 6.85 4.22
CA GLU A 407 -18.09 5.45 4.17
C GLU A 407 -18.26 4.77 5.54
N ASP A 408 -17.74 5.36 6.62
CA ASP A 408 -17.76 4.76 7.96
C ASP A 408 -18.88 5.37 8.83
N ALA A 409 -19.54 4.55 9.65
CA ALA A 409 -20.70 4.99 10.46
C ALA A 409 -20.34 6.02 11.55
N GLU A 410 -19.13 5.96 12.11
CA GLU A 410 -18.65 6.88 13.14
C GLU A 410 -17.94 8.10 12.51
N TYR A 411 -17.24 7.88 11.40
CA TYR A 411 -16.34 8.88 10.81
C TYR A 411 -16.91 9.63 9.61
N SER A 412 -18.07 9.23 9.07
CA SER A 412 -18.80 9.99 8.04
C SER A 412 -19.71 11.06 8.64
N THR A 413 -19.22 11.74 9.67
CA THR A 413 -19.89 12.84 10.35
C THR A 413 -19.03 14.10 10.27
N LEU A 414 -19.60 15.22 10.72
CA LEU A 414 -18.87 16.49 10.80
C LEU A 414 -17.65 16.37 11.73
N ALA A 415 -16.47 16.72 11.22
CA ALA A 415 -15.23 16.79 11.98
C ALA A 415 -14.91 18.23 12.38
N LYS A 416 -14.18 18.42 13.49
CA LYS A 416 -13.73 19.73 13.96
C LYS A 416 -12.22 19.74 14.12
N VAL A 417 -11.56 20.73 13.54
CA VAL A 417 -10.12 20.95 13.66
C VAL A 417 -9.87 22.28 14.35
N GLU A 418 -9.20 22.24 15.51
CA GLU A 418 -8.85 23.43 16.29
C GLU A 418 -7.50 24.00 15.82
N LEU A 419 -7.50 25.05 14.99
CA LEU A 419 -6.28 25.61 14.39
C LEU A 419 -5.29 26.12 15.44
N LYS A 420 -5.78 26.64 16.57
CA LYS A 420 -4.92 27.06 17.69
C LYS A 420 -4.09 25.91 18.25
N LYS A 421 -4.63 24.69 18.29
CA LYS A 421 -3.93 23.49 18.74
C LYS A 421 -3.03 22.91 17.65
N VAL A 422 -3.42 23.04 16.38
CA VAL A 422 -2.54 22.66 15.25
C VAL A 422 -1.28 23.52 15.22
N PHE A 423 -1.40 24.82 15.48
CA PHE A 423 -0.30 25.79 15.44
C PHE A 423 0.07 26.30 16.84
N ALA A 424 0.17 25.42 17.84
CA ALA A 424 0.35 25.78 19.26
C ALA A 424 1.54 26.72 19.55
N GLY A 425 2.60 26.68 18.73
CA GLY A 425 3.78 27.55 18.85
C GLY A 425 3.65 28.91 18.16
N LYS A 426 2.52 29.25 17.54
CA LYS A 426 2.32 30.51 16.79
C LYS A 426 0.97 31.14 17.10
N THR A 427 0.91 32.47 17.04
CA THR A 427 -0.37 33.20 17.14
C THR A 427 -0.91 33.45 15.75
N ILE A 428 -2.10 32.95 15.44
CA ILE A 428 -2.77 33.22 14.17
C ILE A 428 -3.40 34.61 14.26
N LYS A 429 -3.03 35.52 13.34
CA LYS A 429 -3.54 36.89 13.23
C LYS A 429 -4.75 36.99 12.30
N GLU A 430 -4.76 36.19 11.24
CA GLU A 430 -5.80 36.20 10.21
C GLU A 430 -5.89 34.82 9.55
N VAL A 431 -7.12 34.41 9.23
CA VAL A 431 -7.43 33.20 8.46
C VAL A 431 -8.32 33.59 7.28
N LYS A 432 -7.92 33.21 6.06
CA LYS A 432 -8.75 33.38 4.86
C LYS A 432 -9.04 32.03 4.23
N GLU A 433 -10.32 31.70 4.09
CA GLU A 433 -10.74 30.52 3.33
C GLU A 433 -10.71 30.82 1.83
N MET A 434 -10.05 29.94 1.07
CA MET A 434 -9.79 30.11 -0.36
C MET A 434 -10.42 28.97 -1.18
N SER A 435 -10.41 29.16 -2.50
CA SER A 435 -10.58 28.09 -3.47
C SER A 435 -9.53 26.99 -3.28
N LEU A 436 -9.77 25.81 -3.87
CA LEU A 436 -8.88 24.66 -3.73
C LEU A 436 -7.42 24.99 -4.14
N SER A 437 -7.24 25.76 -5.21
CA SER A 437 -5.94 26.22 -5.71
C SER A 437 -5.43 27.52 -5.06
N ALA A 438 -6.10 28.00 -4.01
CA ALA A 438 -5.79 29.22 -3.27
C ALA A 438 -5.74 30.52 -4.11
N ASN A 439 -6.44 30.58 -5.26
CA ASN A 439 -6.41 31.73 -6.17
C ASN A 439 -7.63 32.66 -6.07
N GLN A 440 -8.64 32.31 -5.28
CA GLN A 440 -9.87 33.09 -5.10
C GLN A 440 -10.37 32.93 -3.66
N GLU A 441 -10.92 33.98 -3.05
CA GLU A 441 -11.60 33.85 -1.76
C GLU A 441 -12.85 32.97 -1.88
N LYS A 442 -13.06 32.07 -0.93
CA LYS A 442 -14.17 31.10 -0.96
C LYS A 442 -15.54 31.77 -1.05
N SER A 443 -15.71 32.87 -0.32
CA SER A 443 -16.94 33.68 -0.28
C SER A 443 -17.28 34.35 -1.62
N GLN A 444 -16.29 34.52 -2.50
CA GLN A 444 -16.46 35.18 -3.80
C GLN A 444 -16.75 34.20 -4.94
N MET A 445 -16.66 32.88 -4.68
CA MET A 445 -16.93 31.85 -5.68
C MET A 445 -18.42 31.83 -6.05
N LYS A 446 -18.71 31.93 -7.35
CA LYS A 446 -20.07 31.85 -7.88
C LYS A 446 -20.26 30.54 -8.63
N LYS A 447 -21.39 29.87 -8.42
CA LYS A 447 -21.80 28.68 -9.17
C LYS A 447 -22.82 29.09 -10.23
N MET A 448 -22.72 28.48 -11.42
CA MET A 448 -23.80 28.56 -12.40
C MET A 448 -24.97 27.67 -11.93
N THR A 449 -26.20 28.10 -12.22
CA THR A 449 -27.40 27.29 -11.98
C THR A 449 -27.78 26.59 -13.27
N TRP A 450 -27.85 25.27 -13.22
CA TRP A 450 -28.21 24.42 -14.36
C TRP A 450 -29.60 23.82 -14.14
N LYS A 451 -30.33 23.59 -15.24
CA LYS A 451 -31.51 22.73 -15.24
C LYS A 451 -31.04 21.35 -15.66
N VAL A 452 -30.95 20.43 -14.69
CA VAL A 452 -30.47 19.07 -14.93
C VAL A 452 -31.67 18.17 -15.19
N GLU A 453 -31.58 17.32 -16.21
CA GLU A 453 -32.63 16.34 -16.51
C GLU A 453 -32.69 15.30 -15.40
N GLY A 454 -33.89 14.97 -14.91
CA GLY A 454 -34.07 14.02 -13.81
C GLY A 454 -33.81 14.59 -12.41
N ASP A 455 -33.56 15.89 -12.29
CA ASP A 455 -33.34 16.59 -11.02
C ASP A 455 -34.66 16.71 -10.24
N ASN A 456 -35.06 15.62 -9.60
CA ASN A 456 -36.10 15.63 -8.58
C ASN A 456 -35.44 16.16 -7.32
N SER A 457 -35.84 17.36 -6.86
CA SER A 457 -35.29 18.17 -5.76
C SER A 457 -35.27 17.50 -4.36
N GLY A 458 -34.79 16.27 -4.26
CA GLY A 458 -34.86 15.39 -3.09
C GLY A 458 -33.58 14.61 -2.80
N GLU A 459 -32.47 14.85 -3.51
CA GLU A 459 -31.18 14.40 -3.00
C GLU A 459 -30.84 15.18 -1.71
N PRO A 460 -30.52 14.49 -0.61
CA PRO A 460 -30.18 15.16 0.65
C PRO A 460 -28.94 16.02 0.44
N GLU A 461 -28.99 17.28 0.87
CA GLU A 461 -27.83 18.16 0.82
C GLU A 461 -26.67 17.51 1.58
N ALA A 462 -25.51 17.43 0.90
CA ALA A 462 -24.29 16.94 1.53
C ALA A 462 -23.98 17.79 2.77
N ILE A 463 -23.71 17.12 3.90
CA ILE A 463 -23.27 17.77 5.14
C ILE A 463 -21.94 18.48 4.84
N ARG A 464 -21.87 19.79 5.13
CA ARG A 464 -20.68 20.63 4.93
C ARG A 464 -20.34 21.38 6.19
N GLY A 465 -19.07 21.72 6.35
CA GLY A 465 -18.63 22.59 7.44
C GLY A 465 -19.15 24.01 7.32
N GLY A 466 -19.43 24.64 8.45
CA GLY A 466 -19.76 26.06 8.52
C GLY A 466 -18.55 26.98 8.22
N PRO A 467 -18.80 28.29 8.06
CA PRO A 467 -17.74 29.29 7.96
C PRO A 467 -16.85 29.27 9.22
N VAL A 468 -15.55 29.54 9.05
CA VAL A 468 -14.62 29.62 10.19
C VAL A 468 -14.85 30.93 10.93
N ASN A 469 -15.01 30.86 12.25
CA ASN A 469 -15.07 32.03 13.13
C ASN A 469 -13.64 32.46 13.53
N ASP A 470 -13.30 33.73 13.29
CA ASP A 470 -11.99 34.32 13.60
C ASP A 470 -11.66 34.30 15.11
N SER A 471 -12.66 34.26 16.01
CA SER A 471 -12.41 34.15 17.45
C SER A 471 -12.03 32.74 17.89
N ASP A 472 -12.71 31.74 17.32
CA ASP A 472 -12.65 30.35 17.79
C ASP A 472 -11.57 29.57 17.04
N LEU A 473 -11.32 29.92 15.77
CA LEU A 473 -10.36 29.29 14.87
C LEU A 473 -10.56 27.77 14.78
N VAL A 474 -11.83 27.36 14.70
CA VAL A 474 -12.26 25.97 14.52
C VAL A 474 -12.76 25.80 13.10
N VAL A 475 -12.19 24.82 12.40
CA VAL A 475 -12.61 24.43 11.05
C VAL A 475 -13.52 23.22 11.17
N GLU A 476 -14.75 23.35 10.69
CA GLU A 476 -15.66 22.23 10.50
C GLU A 476 -15.47 21.63 9.12
N LEU A 477 -15.56 20.31 9.01
CA LEU A 477 -15.44 19.61 7.74
C LEU A 477 -16.50 18.54 7.63
N GLY A 478 -17.27 18.58 6.55
CA GLY A 478 -18.18 17.51 6.18
C GLY A 478 -17.46 16.33 5.51
N PRO A 479 -18.16 15.18 5.33
CA PRO A 479 -17.67 14.09 4.51
C PRO A 479 -17.18 14.57 3.13
N MET A 480 -16.04 14.04 2.68
CA MET A 480 -15.37 14.32 1.40
C MET A 480 -14.93 15.76 1.16
N GLU A 481 -15.15 16.67 2.11
CA GLU A 481 -14.86 18.09 1.95
C GLU A 481 -13.35 18.37 1.97
N ILE A 482 -12.90 19.29 1.12
CA ILE A 482 -11.56 19.87 1.18
C ILE A 482 -11.72 21.37 1.40
N ARG A 483 -11.06 21.89 2.42
CA ARG A 483 -11.01 23.33 2.71
C ARG A 483 -9.57 23.80 2.68
N THR A 484 -9.35 24.91 1.99
CA THR A 484 -8.03 25.53 1.78
C THR A 484 -8.01 26.86 2.50
N PHE A 485 -6.95 27.11 3.30
CA PHE A 485 -6.83 28.33 4.09
C PHE A 485 -5.46 29.00 3.89
N LEU A 486 -5.45 30.32 3.86
CA LEU A 486 -4.25 31.14 4.06
C LEU A 486 -4.23 31.63 5.51
N LEU A 487 -3.13 31.39 6.20
CA LEU A 487 -2.94 31.81 7.59
C LEU A 487 -1.82 32.86 7.68
N TYR A 488 -2.04 33.90 8.46
CA TYR A 488 -1.04 34.91 8.79
C TYR A 488 -0.70 34.82 10.28
N PHE A 489 0.60 34.87 10.61
CA PHE A 489 1.11 34.69 11.98
C PHE A 489 1.79 35.95 12.53
#